data_AF-A0A0S4KEY3-F1
#
_entry.id   AF-A0A0S4KEY3-F1
#
_cell.length_a   1.000
_cell.length_b   1.000
_cell.length_c   1.000
_cell.angle_alpha   90.00
_cell.angle_beta   90.00
_cell.angle_gamma   90.00
#
_symmetry.space_group_name_H-M   'P 1'
#
loop_
_entity.id
_entity.type
_entity.pdbx_description
1 polymer ?
#
loop_
_entity_poly.entity_id
_entity_poly.type
_entity_poly.pdbx_seq_one_letter_code
_entity_poly.pdbx_strand_id
1 'polypeptide(L)' 'MSIALLKLLQHLDLRSCSRITDAGLLSVASLKQLRHLDIKSCRAITDVGLGYVATFVQDHGCEP' A
#
# COMPACT_ATOMS: atom_id res chain seq x y z
N MET A 1 11.09 2.92 -13.77
CA MET A 1 11.44 2.13 -12.58
C MET A 1 10.18 1.44 -12.07
N SER A 2 9.96 0.22 -12.54
CA SER A 2 8.69 -0.50 -12.38
C SER A 2 8.69 -1.31 -11.08
N ILE A 3 7.94 -0.80 -10.10
CA ILE A 3 7.54 -1.54 -8.88
C ILE A 3 6.71 -2.80 -9.19
N ALA A 4 6.29 -3.02 -10.44
CA ALA A 4 5.54 -4.19 -10.90
C ALA A 4 6.30 -5.54 -10.81
N LEU A 5 7.62 -5.53 -10.62
CA LEU A 5 8.41 -6.76 -10.39
C LEU A 5 8.42 -7.20 -8.93
N LEU A 6 7.91 -6.36 -8.02
CA LEU A 6 7.87 -6.63 -6.59
C LEU A 6 6.63 -7.46 -6.18
N LYS A 7 6.11 -8.32 -7.07
CA LYS A 7 4.91 -9.16 -6.82
C LYS A 7 5.06 -10.11 -5.62
N LEU A 8 6.28 -10.33 -5.14
CA LEU A 8 6.61 -11.14 -3.97
C LEU A 8 6.97 -10.32 -2.73
N LEU A 9 6.87 -8.99 -2.82
CA LEU A 9 7.23 -8.11 -1.72
C LEU A 9 6.17 -8.22 -0.63
N GLN A 10 6.61 -8.66 0.55
CA GLN A 10 5.74 -8.84 1.72
C GLN A 10 5.73 -7.62 2.64
N HIS A 11 6.81 -6.83 2.65
CA HIS A 11 6.95 -5.66 3.50
C HIS A 11 7.37 -4.46 2.65
N LEU A 12 6.60 -3.38 2.73
CA LEU A 12 6.87 -2.13 2.04
C LEU A 12 6.79 -0.98 3.04
N ASP A 13 7.91 -0.28 3.19
CA ASP A 13 8.02 0.92 4.02
C ASP A 13 8.09 2.15 3.13
N LEU A 14 7.10 3.02 3.28
CA LEU A 14 6.95 4.29 2.57
C LEU A 14 6.81 5.44 3.56
N ARG A 15 7.25 5.28 4.80
CA ARG A 15 7.17 6.33 5.82
C ARG A 15 7.79 7.63 5.39
N SER A 16 7.14 8.73 5.76
CA SER A 16 7.58 10.10 5.46
C SER A 16 7.76 10.38 3.96
N CYS A 17 7.21 9.56 3.08
CA CYS A 17 7.23 9.80 1.64
C CYS A 17 6.16 10.83 1.27
N SER A 18 6.52 12.10 1.28
CA SER A 18 5.61 13.20 0.91
C SER A 18 5.22 13.24 -0.57
N ARG A 19 5.96 12.54 -1.43
CA ARG A 19 5.71 12.46 -2.88
C ARG A 19 4.79 11.32 -3.27
N ILE A 20 4.43 10.42 -2.34
CA ILE A 20 3.51 9.34 -2.64
C ILE A 20 2.08 9.86 -2.57
N THR A 21 1.31 9.56 -3.60
CA THR A 21 -0.10 9.98 -3.74
C THR A 21 -1.00 8.75 -3.81
N ASP A 22 -2.31 8.98 -3.86
CA ASP A 22 -3.31 7.94 -4.05
C ASP A 22 -3.04 7.07 -5.29
N ALA A 23 -2.48 7.64 -6.36
CA ALA A 23 -2.06 6.90 -7.55
C ALA A 23 -0.88 5.96 -7.29
N GLY A 24 0.04 6.35 -6.39
CA GLY A 24 1.12 5.47 -5.93
C GLY A 24 0.57 4.28 -5.14
N LEU A 25 -0.42 4.53 -4.28
CA LEU A 25 -1.14 3.50 -3.53
C LEU A 25 -1.89 2.53 -4.43
N LEU A 26 -2.47 2.98 -5.55
CA LEU A 26 -3.08 2.09 -6.55
C LEU A 26 -2.08 1.07 -7.11
N SER A 27 -0.81 1.48 -7.26
CA SER A 27 0.25 0.56 -7.69
C SER A 27 0.66 -0.40 -6.58
N VAL A 28 0.68 0.06 -5.32
CA VAL A 28 0.94 -0.77 -4.14
C VAL A 28 -0.16 -1.80 -3.94
N ALA A 29 -1.42 -1.40 -4.17
CA ALA A 29 -2.59 -2.25 -4.23
C ALA A 29 -2.35 -3.45 -5.19
N SER A 30 -1.72 -3.26 -6.34
CA SER A 30 -1.43 -4.37 -7.26
C SER A 30 -0.53 -5.48 -6.67
N LEU A 31 0.15 -5.23 -5.54
CA LEU A 31 1.04 -6.17 -4.86
C LEU A 31 0.26 -7.15 -3.95
N LYS A 32 -0.26 -8.22 -4.54
CA LYS A 32 -1.07 -9.23 -3.84
C LYS A 32 -0.36 -10.03 -2.72
N GLN A 33 0.97 -9.97 -2.63
CA GLN A 33 1.73 -10.68 -1.59
C GLN A 33 2.13 -9.75 -0.44
N LEU A 34 1.75 -8.48 -0.50
CA LEU A 34 2.10 -7.49 0.51
C LEU A 34 1.32 -7.75 1.80
N ARG A 35 2.06 -8.00 2.88
CA ARG A 35 1.51 -8.26 4.22
C ARG A 35 1.64 -7.06 5.14
N HIS A 36 2.65 -6.23 4.91
CA HIS A 36 2.93 -5.06 5.72
C HIS A 36 3.19 -3.85 4.84
N LEU A 37 2.43 -2.79 5.07
CA LEU A 37 2.57 -1.51 4.42
C LEU A 37 2.64 -0.42 5.47
N ASP A 38 3.77 0.30 5.53
CA ASP A 38 3.91 1.47 6.39
C ASP A 38 3.86 2.74 5.55
N ILE A 39 2.82 3.54 5.74
CA ILE A 39 2.59 4.83 5.07
C ILE A 39 2.52 5.99 6.07
N LYS A 40 3.12 5.81 7.26
CA LYS A 40 3.07 6.82 8.31
C LYS A 40 3.71 8.13 7.84
N SER A 41 3.09 9.25 8.20
CA SER A 41 3.55 10.60 7.85
C SER A 41 3.57 10.91 6.34
N CYS A 42 2.82 10.16 5.53
CA CYS A 42 2.54 10.50 4.13
C CYS A 42 1.35 11.46 4.05
N ARG A 43 1.61 12.75 3.80
CA ARG A 43 0.56 13.79 3.80
C ARG A 43 -0.25 13.89 2.50
N ALA A 44 0.26 13.30 1.42
CA ALA A 44 -0.36 13.36 0.10
C ALA A 44 -1.25 12.13 -0.20
N ILE A 45 -1.43 11.26 0.80
CA ILE A 45 -2.37 10.14 0.78
C ILE A 45 -3.68 10.61 1.40
N THR A 46 -4.80 10.35 0.72
CA THR A 46 -6.15 10.64 1.20
C THR A 46 -6.90 9.35 1.53
N ASP A 47 -8.12 9.49 2.07
CA ASP A 47 -9.00 8.35 2.35
C ASP A 47 -9.31 7.51 1.10
N VAL A 48 -9.26 8.13 -0.09
CA VAL A 48 -9.41 7.42 -1.37
C VAL A 48 -8.25 6.46 -1.59
N GLY A 49 -7.01 6.93 -1.38
CA GLY A 49 -5.81 6.11 -1.47
C GLY A 49 -5.82 4.97 -0.44
N LEU A 50 -6.26 5.25 0.79
CA LEU A 50 -6.44 4.23 1.82
C LEU A 50 -7.50 3.19 1.42
N GLY A 51 -8.58 3.59 0.75
CA GLY A 51 -9.58 2.68 0.20
C GLY A 51 -8.97 1.66 -0.75
N TYR A 52 -8.02 2.06 -1.60
CA TYR A 52 -7.33 1.12 -2.49
C TYR A 52 -6.59 0.04 -1.70
N VAL A 53 -5.81 0.37 -0.67
CA VAL A 53 -5.09 -0.66 0.12
C VAL A 53 -5.97 -1.41 1.12
N ALA A 54 -7.04 -0.80 1.63
CA ALA A 54 -8.00 -1.47 2.51
C ALA A 54 -8.66 -2.66 1.82
N THR A 55 -8.91 -2.59 0.50
CA THR A 55 -9.43 -3.72 -0.26
C THR A 55 -8.47 -4.91 -0.36
N PHE A 56 -7.17 -4.71 -0.13
CA PHE A 56 -6.18 -5.81 -0.09
C PHE A 56 -6.04 -6.43 1.29
N VAL A 57 -6.23 -5.66 2.36
CA VAL A 57 -6.11 -6.16 3.74
C VAL A 57 -7.27 -7.11 4.09
N GLN A 58 -8.39 -7.07 3.36
CA GLN A 58 -9.54 -7.96 3.58
C GLN A 58 -9.26 -9.45 3.30
N ASP A 59 -8.14 -9.81 2.65
CA ASP A 59 -7.78 -11.22 2.37
C ASP A 59 -7.02 -11.89 3.53
N HIS A 60 -6.55 -11.14 4.54
CA HIS A 60 -5.64 -11.66 5.58
C HIS A 60 -6.09 -11.48 7.05
N GLY A 61 -7.40 -11.51 7.32
CA GLY A 61 -7.87 -11.83 8.67
C GLY A 61 -8.93 -10.88 9.20
N CYS A 62 -10.18 -11.25 8.98
CA CYS A 62 -11.15 -11.20 10.06
C CYS A 62 -10.85 -12.42 10.95
N GLU A 63 -9.90 -12.31 11.88
CA GLU A 63 -9.96 -13.12 13.10
C GLU A 63 -10.44 -12.18 14.23
N PRO A 64 -11.44 -12.61 15.02
CA PRO A 64 -12.06 -11.81 16.08
C PRO A 64 -11.11 -11.43 17.22
#